data_AF-A0A174PD11-F1
#
_entry.id   AF-A0A174PD11-F1
#
_cell.length_a   1.000
_cell.length_b   1.000
_cell.length_c   1.000
_cell.angle_alpha   90.00
_cell.angle_beta   90.00
_cell.angle_gamma   90.00
#
_symmetry.space_group_name_H-M   'P 1'
#
loop_
_entity.id
_entity.type
_entity.pdbx_description
1 polymer ?
#
loop_
_entity_poly.entity_id
_entity_poly.type
_entity_poly.pdbx_seq_one_letter_code
_entity_poly.pdbx_strand_id
1 'polypeptide(L)'
;MNINLPKYNQTVYAELLQAMVWNNKCALCAATGTGKSYIAAKFVQEAVIKQDTLILVPFRASAKIWNTLLPQATTMTYQGLLYNRPELAKYKLIICDEMHHLGADEWGKVFNELMENYHGKLLGLTATPIRFLDGNRNIAKEFFDGNDIQGVQLSEAIQKKILPTFEYVTALYDLPESKGNNELTENLGLAGIRRKYSEEFKDDIKKYYCQKNGIDLILQKYPGYTRAGITNIANRMGLTFRDSQPWTAEEDELLKQNASLSISELLKIFPDRTKAGITGRKHNLGITNRSMHTWTEEEISILKANADLTSEEIRSRFFPDLTISNINSARRKYDCRKDRNWKPEKIERFCALYSKGGWNAVKKDPEFSDMSKKAINGAAHRYNVHSAASHPTTWTEEEKDICREWLAIPEKERPPRRELAKRIPAHSENGIKDMCRRLKTD
;
A
#
# COMPACT_ATOMS: atom_id res chain seq x y z
N MET A 1 7.90 31.02 -8.26
CA MET A 1 7.91 30.73 -6.80
C MET A 1 9.34 30.71 -6.33
N ASN A 2 9.71 31.48 -5.30
CA ASN A 2 11.09 31.50 -4.77
C ASN A 2 11.27 30.35 -3.77
N ILE A 3 12.24 29.45 -4.00
CA ILE A 3 12.44 28.27 -3.14
C ILE A 3 13.33 28.63 -1.95
N ASN A 4 12.74 28.60 -0.77
CA ASN A 4 13.44 28.78 0.50
C ASN A 4 13.75 27.42 1.13
N LEU A 5 15.04 27.13 1.33
CA LEU A 5 15.48 25.91 2.00
C LEU A 5 15.47 26.07 3.52
N PRO A 6 15.03 25.03 4.26
CA PRO A 6 15.16 25.02 5.70
C PRO A 6 16.65 25.00 6.10
N LYS A 7 16.95 25.49 7.30
CA LYS A 7 18.33 25.65 7.80
C LYS A 7 19.19 24.39 7.66
N TYR A 8 18.60 23.21 7.91
CA TYR A 8 19.31 21.93 7.82
C TYR A 8 19.73 21.54 6.39
N ASN A 9 19.15 22.14 5.35
CA ASN A 9 19.51 21.88 3.95
C ASN A 9 20.46 22.95 3.37
N GLN A 10 20.74 24.04 4.10
CA GLN A 10 21.58 25.13 3.59
C GLN A 10 23.04 24.71 3.40
N THR A 11 23.61 23.94 4.33
CA THR A 11 24.98 23.42 4.23
C THR A 11 25.14 22.51 3.02
N VAL A 12 24.24 21.53 2.88
CA VAL A 12 24.23 20.57 1.77
C VAL A 12 24.04 21.27 0.42
N TYR A 13 23.24 22.34 0.39
CA TYR A 13 23.07 23.16 -0.80
C TYR A 13 24.36 23.90 -1.20
N ALA A 14 25.09 24.46 -0.23
CA ALA A 14 26.38 25.10 -0.49
C ALA A 14 27.42 24.10 -1.00
N GLU A 15 27.46 22.88 -0.45
CA GLU A 15 28.30 21.78 -0.94
C GLU A 15 27.93 21.39 -2.37
N LEU A 16 26.64 21.25 -2.68
CA LEU A 16 26.17 20.98 -4.04
C LEU A 16 26.60 22.06 -5.02
N LEU A 17 26.50 23.35 -4.65
CA LEU A 17 26.95 24.46 -5.49
C LEU A 17 28.45 24.35 -5.78
N GLN A 18 29.27 24.12 -4.76
CA GLN A 18 30.72 23.96 -4.95
C GLN A 18 31.04 22.73 -5.81
N ALA A 19 30.44 21.57 -5.51
CA ALA A 19 30.66 20.34 -6.26
C ALA A 19 30.29 20.51 -7.74
N MET A 20 29.19 21.20 -8.03
CA MET A 20 28.74 21.47 -9.41
C MET A 20 29.58 22.51 -10.16
N VAL A 21 30.41 23.31 -9.49
CA VAL A 21 31.41 24.15 -10.16
C VAL A 21 32.54 23.30 -10.70
N TRP A 22 33.06 22.39 -9.87
CA TRP A 22 34.25 21.57 -10.20
C TRP A 22 33.93 20.33 -11.01
N ASN A 23 32.72 19.79 -10.88
CA ASN A 23 32.30 18.55 -11.51
C ASN A 23 31.11 18.77 -12.44
N ASN A 24 31.05 17.96 -13.50
CA ASN A 24 29.90 17.92 -14.39
C ASN A 24 28.86 16.90 -13.95
N LYS A 25 29.22 15.91 -13.14
CA LYS A 25 28.30 14.92 -12.62
C LYS A 25 28.39 14.88 -11.10
N CYS A 26 27.26 15.00 -10.42
CA CYS A 26 27.19 14.90 -8.96
C CYS A 26 25.96 14.08 -8.54
N ALA A 27 26.06 13.39 -7.40
CA ALA A 27 24.98 12.61 -6.81
C ALA A 27 24.62 13.17 -5.42
N LEU A 28 23.41 13.69 -5.24
CA LEU A 28 22.87 14.11 -3.95
C LEU A 28 22.14 12.95 -3.27
N CYS A 29 22.76 12.43 -2.22
CA CYS A 29 22.27 11.30 -1.43
C CYS A 29 21.71 11.80 -0.09
N ALA A 30 20.39 11.73 0.09
CA ALA A 30 19.75 12.14 1.36
C ALA A 30 18.45 11.36 1.59
N ALA A 31 17.94 11.29 2.82
CA ALA A 31 16.72 10.54 3.10
C ALA A 31 15.48 11.03 2.32
N THR A 32 14.53 10.14 2.08
CA THR A 32 13.25 10.52 1.47
C THR A 32 12.46 11.39 2.44
N GLY A 33 11.85 12.46 1.93
CA GLY A 33 11.11 13.43 2.75
C GLY A 33 11.96 14.56 3.36
N THR A 34 13.29 14.55 3.25
CA THR A 34 14.15 15.66 3.74
C THR A 34 14.29 16.81 2.75
N GLY A 35 13.65 16.72 1.58
CA GLY A 35 13.57 17.83 0.62
C GLY A 35 14.67 17.87 -0.46
N LYS A 36 15.27 16.72 -0.84
CA LYS A 36 16.24 16.63 -1.97
C LYS A 36 15.78 17.36 -3.23
N SER A 37 14.54 17.15 -3.66
CA SER A 37 13.98 17.79 -4.85
C SER A 37 13.90 19.32 -4.71
N TYR A 38 13.72 19.85 -3.50
CA TYR A 38 13.77 21.29 -3.23
C TYR A 38 15.19 21.84 -3.30
N ILE A 39 16.20 21.10 -2.83
CA ILE A 39 17.61 21.47 -2.96
C ILE A 39 17.98 21.59 -4.45
N ALA A 40 17.66 20.55 -5.22
CA ALA A 40 17.89 20.52 -6.66
C ALA A 40 17.07 21.61 -7.40
N ALA A 41 15.81 21.83 -7.02
CA ALA A 41 15.01 22.88 -7.62
C ALA A 41 15.56 24.29 -7.31
N LYS A 42 16.07 24.54 -6.10
CA LYS A 42 16.76 25.79 -5.79
C LYS A 42 18.03 25.96 -6.62
N PHE A 43 18.80 24.88 -6.81
CA PHE A 43 19.96 24.88 -7.71
C PHE A 43 19.58 25.32 -9.13
N VAL A 44 18.55 24.71 -9.72
CA VAL A 44 18.03 25.12 -11.04
C VAL A 44 17.57 26.57 -11.05
N GLN A 45 16.95 27.03 -9.96
CA GLN A 45 16.44 28.40 -9.88
C GLN A 45 17.55 29.45 -9.85
N GLU A 46 18.63 29.20 -9.12
CA GLU A 46 19.74 30.13 -8.92
C GLU A 46 20.83 30.03 -9.99
N ALA A 47 21.06 28.84 -10.55
CA ALA A 47 22.00 28.64 -11.66
C ALA A 47 21.48 29.19 -13.00
N VAL A 48 20.22 29.65 -13.06
CA VAL A 48 19.57 30.23 -14.26
C VAL A 48 19.51 29.27 -15.46
N ILE A 49 19.57 27.95 -15.22
CA ILE A 49 19.52 26.90 -16.27
C ILE A 49 18.07 26.43 -16.56
N LYS A 50 17.09 27.28 -16.23
CA LYS A 50 15.70 26.85 -16.00
C LYS A 50 15.00 26.21 -17.21
N GLN A 51 15.20 26.73 -18.42
CA GLN A 51 14.53 26.24 -19.64
C GLN A 51 15.31 25.10 -20.32
N ASP A 52 16.59 24.94 -19.97
CA ASP A 52 17.49 23.93 -20.54
C ASP A 52 17.69 22.75 -19.57
N THR A 53 16.70 22.49 -18.70
CA THR A 53 16.75 21.41 -17.71
C THR A 53 15.76 20.30 -18.07
N LEU A 54 16.27 19.07 -18.16
CA LEU A 54 15.47 17.84 -18.22
C LEU A 54 15.47 17.17 -16.85
N ILE A 55 14.30 16.70 -16.41
CA ILE A 55 14.14 15.98 -15.15
C ILE A 55 13.56 14.61 -15.46
N LEU A 56 14.37 13.58 -15.22
CA LEU A 56 13.99 12.19 -15.34
C LEU A 56 13.42 11.70 -14.00
N VAL A 57 12.26 11.06 -14.06
CA VAL A 57 11.54 10.58 -12.87
C VAL A 57 11.06 9.14 -13.05
N PRO A 58 10.84 8.38 -11.98
CA PRO A 58 10.33 7.00 -12.10
C PRO A 58 8.86 6.94 -12.54
N PHE A 59 8.02 7.84 -12.01
CA PHE A 59 6.57 7.78 -12.21
C PHE A 59 5.96 9.15 -12.53
N ARG A 60 4.79 9.12 -13.18
CA ARG A 60 4.00 10.35 -13.49
C ARG A 60 3.61 11.14 -12.24
N ALA A 61 3.49 10.49 -11.08
CA ALA A 61 3.22 11.18 -9.82
C ALA A 61 4.37 12.12 -9.43
N SER A 62 5.62 11.64 -9.53
CA SER A 62 6.82 12.46 -9.31
C SER A 62 6.92 13.58 -10.34
N ALA A 63 6.56 13.33 -11.60
CA ALA A 63 6.51 14.37 -12.63
C ALA A 63 5.57 15.53 -12.24
N LYS A 64 4.41 15.25 -11.65
CA LYS A 64 3.48 16.30 -11.19
C LYS A 64 4.12 17.21 -10.12
N ILE A 65 4.86 16.62 -9.17
CA ILE A 65 5.58 17.36 -8.13
C ILE A 65 6.61 18.29 -8.78
N TRP A 66 7.43 17.75 -9.69
CA TRP A 66 8.43 18.54 -10.42
C TRP A 66 7.83 19.61 -11.31
N ASN A 67 6.72 19.35 -12.00
CA ASN A 67 5.99 20.35 -12.79
C ASN A 67 5.41 21.47 -11.95
N THR A 68 5.11 21.22 -10.67
CA THR A 68 4.71 22.28 -9.73
C THR A 68 5.93 23.07 -9.22
N LEU A 69 7.03 22.39 -8.91
CA LEU A 69 8.25 23.03 -8.38
C LEU A 69 9.02 23.84 -9.44
N LEU A 70 9.10 23.32 -10.66
CA LEU A 70 9.81 23.89 -11.81
C LEU A 70 8.95 23.74 -13.08
N PRO A 71 7.87 24.53 -13.22
CA PRO A 71 6.98 24.45 -14.40
C PRO A 71 7.68 24.64 -15.75
N GLN A 72 8.81 25.34 -15.75
CA GLN A 72 9.60 25.62 -16.94
C GLN A 72 10.64 24.55 -17.31
N ALA A 73 10.86 23.54 -16.45
CA ALA A 73 11.73 22.42 -16.77
C ALA A 73 10.96 21.34 -17.56
N THR A 74 11.66 20.61 -18.42
CA THR A 74 11.04 19.46 -19.09
C THR A 74 11.07 18.25 -18.16
N THR A 75 9.92 17.64 -17.87
CA THR A 75 9.87 16.38 -17.10
C THR A 75 9.57 15.19 -18.00
N MET A 76 10.28 14.07 -17.81
CA MET A 76 10.05 12.82 -18.53
C MET A 76 10.23 11.64 -17.58
N THR A 77 9.51 10.53 -17.81
CA THR A 77 9.77 9.30 -17.05
C THR A 77 10.99 8.55 -17.63
N TYR A 78 11.69 7.74 -16.82
CA TYR A 78 12.73 6.85 -17.36
C TYR A 78 12.20 5.93 -18.47
N GLN A 79 10.97 5.43 -18.32
CA GLN A 79 10.29 4.68 -19.38
C GLN A 79 10.04 5.53 -20.63
N GLY A 80 9.73 6.82 -20.48
CA GLY A 80 9.58 7.75 -21.60
C GLY A 80 10.89 7.93 -22.38
N LEU A 81 12.05 7.83 -21.72
CA LEU A 81 13.36 7.87 -22.37
C LEU A 81 13.52 6.71 -23.37
N LEU A 82 13.12 5.49 -22.97
CA LEU A 82 13.19 4.28 -23.80
C LEU A 82 12.37 4.42 -25.09
N TYR A 83 11.15 4.97 -25.00
CA TYR A 83 10.25 5.09 -26.14
C TYR A 83 10.52 6.30 -27.02
N ASN A 84 10.81 7.45 -26.41
CA ASN A 84 10.87 8.72 -27.14
C ASN A 84 12.28 9.07 -27.62
N ARG A 85 13.33 8.48 -27.02
CA ARG A 85 14.75 8.69 -27.35
C ARG A 85 15.08 10.16 -27.69
N PRO A 86 14.82 11.10 -26.76
CA PRO A 86 14.97 12.51 -27.04
C PRO A 86 16.44 12.90 -27.26
N GLU A 87 16.69 13.93 -28.06
CA GLU A 87 18.01 14.54 -28.16
C GLU A 87 18.37 15.22 -26.83
N LEU A 88 19.34 14.65 -26.11
CA LEU A 88 19.76 15.15 -24.79
C LEU A 88 20.66 16.38 -24.87
N ALA A 89 21.39 16.56 -25.98
CA ALA A 89 22.38 17.63 -26.16
C ALA A 89 21.79 19.05 -26.04
N LYS A 90 20.47 19.22 -26.26
CA LYS A 90 19.80 20.52 -26.10
C LYS A 90 19.66 20.97 -24.64
N TYR A 91 19.80 20.06 -23.68
CA TYR A 91 19.70 20.39 -22.26
C TYR A 91 21.07 20.70 -21.68
N LYS A 92 21.16 21.77 -20.89
CA LYS A 92 22.38 22.12 -20.14
C LYS A 92 22.50 21.36 -18.82
N LEU A 93 21.37 20.89 -18.29
CA LEU A 93 21.31 20.11 -17.06
C LEU A 93 20.30 18.96 -17.20
N ILE A 94 20.71 17.76 -16.79
CA ILE A 94 19.82 16.63 -16.58
C ILE A 94 19.78 16.29 -15.09
N ILE A 95 18.58 16.19 -14.53
CA ILE A 95 18.35 15.73 -13.16
C ILE A 95 17.74 14.33 -13.21
N CYS A 96 18.40 13.36 -12.59
CA CYS A 96 17.92 11.98 -12.46
C CYS A 96 17.34 11.78 -11.06
N ASP A 97 16.03 11.98 -10.91
CA ASP A 97 15.32 11.71 -9.66
C ASP A 97 15.16 10.20 -9.44
N GLU A 98 15.37 9.74 -8.21
CA GLU A 98 15.57 8.31 -7.92
C GLU A 98 16.59 7.65 -8.85
N MET A 99 17.79 8.24 -8.92
CA MET A 99 18.85 7.85 -9.86
C MET A 99 19.25 6.38 -9.79
N HIS A 100 18.94 5.65 -8.70
CA HIS A 100 19.18 4.22 -8.63
C HIS A 100 18.45 3.45 -9.75
N HIS A 101 17.40 4.01 -10.35
CA HIS A 101 16.75 3.42 -11.53
C HIS A 101 17.65 3.35 -12.78
N LEU A 102 18.70 4.18 -12.87
CA LEU A 102 19.68 4.14 -13.97
C LEU A 102 20.44 2.81 -14.05
N GLY A 103 20.57 2.08 -12.93
CA GLY A 103 21.23 0.77 -12.95
C GLY A 103 20.42 -0.37 -13.58
N ALA A 104 19.18 -0.13 -14.00
CA ALA A 104 18.35 -1.15 -14.64
C ALA A 104 18.83 -1.47 -16.07
N ASP A 105 18.75 -2.74 -16.49
CA ASP A 105 19.34 -3.21 -17.75
C ASP A 105 18.84 -2.43 -18.97
N GLU A 106 17.52 -2.26 -19.11
CA GLU A 106 16.95 -1.58 -20.28
C GLU A 106 17.08 -0.05 -20.20
N TRP A 107 16.77 0.54 -19.04
CA TRP A 107 16.76 2.00 -18.89
C TRP A 107 18.18 2.57 -18.86
N GLY A 108 19.08 1.91 -18.14
CA GLY A 108 20.48 2.29 -18.05
C GLY A 108 21.21 2.21 -19.37
N LYS A 109 20.94 1.16 -20.16
CA LYS A 109 21.52 1.01 -21.50
C LYS A 109 21.11 2.16 -22.42
N VAL A 110 19.82 2.48 -22.51
CA VAL A 110 19.35 3.59 -23.34
C VAL A 110 19.85 4.93 -22.81
N PHE A 111 19.91 5.11 -21.49
CA PHE A 111 20.47 6.32 -20.91
C PHE A 111 21.94 6.51 -21.29
N ASN A 112 22.78 5.48 -21.14
CA ASN A 112 24.19 5.55 -21.54
C ASN A 112 24.37 5.85 -23.03
N GLU A 113 23.60 5.18 -23.90
CA GLU A 113 23.60 5.43 -25.34
C GLU A 113 23.30 6.91 -25.65
N LEU A 114 22.25 7.48 -25.04
CA LEU A 114 21.89 8.87 -25.27
C LEU A 114 22.88 9.88 -24.65
N MET A 115 23.61 9.45 -23.62
CA MET A 115 24.59 10.28 -22.91
C MET A 115 25.93 10.40 -23.63
N GLU A 116 26.24 9.55 -24.62
CA GLU A 116 27.49 9.62 -25.40
C GLU A 116 27.73 11.01 -26.00
N ASN A 117 26.67 11.68 -26.44
CA ASN A 117 26.71 13.01 -27.05
C ASN A 117 26.29 14.14 -26.08
N TYR A 118 26.19 13.85 -24.78
CA TYR A 118 25.79 14.82 -23.77
C TYR A 118 26.99 15.43 -23.05
N HIS A 119 27.15 16.74 -23.13
CA HIS A 119 28.25 17.48 -22.50
C HIS A 119 27.80 18.47 -21.40
N GLY A 120 26.52 18.44 -21.04
CA GLY A 120 25.97 19.28 -19.96
C GLY A 120 26.25 18.71 -18.57
N LYS A 121 25.61 19.31 -17.56
CA LYS A 121 25.70 18.85 -16.17
C LYS A 121 24.68 17.77 -15.85
N LEU A 122 25.04 16.87 -14.95
CA LEU A 122 24.22 15.76 -14.52
C LEU A 122 24.10 15.76 -12.99
N LEU A 123 22.87 15.75 -12.48
CA LEU A 123 22.57 15.69 -11.05
C LEU A 123 21.70 14.49 -10.73
N GLY A 124 22.23 13.55 -9.96
CA GLY A 124 21.47 12.40 -9.47
C GLY A 124 20.88 12.68 -8.10
N LEU A 125 19.65 12.26 -7.85
CA LEU A 125 19.00 12.37 -6.54
C LEU A 125 18.58 10.97 -6.08
N THR A 126 18.93 10.59 -4.85
CA THR A 126 18.36 9.37 -4.26
C THR A 126 18.52 9.34 -2.75
N ALA A 127 17.81 8.43 -2.09
CA ALA A 127 18.09 8.05 -0.70
C ALA A 127 19.15 6.96 -0.58
N THR A 128 19.31 6.13 -1.61
CA THR A 128 20.20 4.98 -1.58
C THR A 128 20.92 4.84 -2.93
N PRO A 129 22.21 5.20 -3.03
CA PRO A 129 22.96 5.07 -4.28
C PRO A 129 23.28 3.61 -4.64
N ILE A 130 23.05 2.67 -3.72
CA ILE A 130 23.32 1.24 -3.90
C ILE A 130 22.08 0.51 -4.42
N ARG A 131 22.25 -0.30 -5.47
CA ARG A 131 21.26 -1.29 -5.91
C ARG A 131 21.59 -2.65 -5.31
N PHE A 132 20.93 -2.96 -4.20
CA PHE A 132 21.21 -4.17 -3.42
C PHE A 132 20.88 -5.48 -4.17
N LEU A 133 19.80 -5.49 -4.95
CA LEU A 133 19.34 -6.69 -5.67
C LEU A 133 20.22 -7.05 -6.89
N ASP A 134 21.04 -6.10 -7.36
CA ASP A 134 21.84 -6.23 -8.57
C ASP A 134 23.34 -6.24 -8.23
N GLY A 135 23.73 -7.10 -7.29
CA GLY A 135 25.13 -7.28 -6.90
C GLY A 135 25.73 -6.11 -6.10
N ASN A 136 24.91 -5.36 -5.36
CA ASN A 136 25.34 -4.20 -4.56
C ASN A 136 26.07 -3.11 -5.37
N ARG A 137 25.67 -2.94 -6.63
CA ARG A 137 26.19 -1.91 -7.53
C ARG A 137 26.01 -0.51 -6.96
N ASN A 138 27.03 0.33 -7.08
CA ASN A 138 27.00 1.72 -6.62
C ASN A 138 26.77 2.64 -7.82
N ILE A 139 25.54 3.12 -7.94
CA ILE A 139 25.09 3.91 -9.08
C ILE A 139 25.70 5.31 -9.09
N ALA A 140 26.01 5.88 -7.92
CA ALA A 140 26.74 7.15 -7.85
C ALA A 140 28.15 7.03 -8.46
N LYS A 141 28.84 5.93 -8.18
CA LYS A 141 30.15 5.65 -8.78
C LYS A 141 30.07 5.39 -10.28
N GLU A 142 29.09 4.60 -10.71
CA GLU A 142 28.95 4.18 -12.11
C GLU A 142 28.54 5.32 -13.04
N PHE A 143 27.60 6.18 -12.63
CA PHE A 143 27.01 7.20 -13.51
C PHE A 143 27.39 8.64 -13.16
N PHE A 144 27.88 8.89 -11.94
CA PHE A 144 28.17 10.23 -11.43
C PHE A 144 29.62 10.38 -10.94
N ASP A 145 30.50 9.52 -11.42
CA ASP A 145 31.96 9.53 -11.18
C ASP A 145 32.33 9.48 -9.67
N GLY A 146 31.40 9.03 -8.82
CA GLY A 146 31.60 8.97 -7.36
C GLY A 146 31.55 10.33 -6.64
N ASN A 147 31.05 11.37 -7.31
CA ASN A 147 30.90 12.71 -6.74
C ASN A 147 29.66 12.80 -5.84
N ASP A 148 29.73 12.11 -4.71
CA ASP A 148 28.68 12.00 -3.71
C ASP A 148 28.60 13.25 -2.81
N ILE A 149 27.41 13.83 -2.71
CA ILE A 149 27.08 14.90 -1.76
C ILE A 149 26.09 14.31 -0.76
N GLN A 150 26.49 14.27 0.51
CA GLN A 150 25.70 13.64 1.56
C GLN A 150 24.79 14.67 2.21
N GLY A 151 23.49 14.53 1.98
CA GLY A 151 22.46 15.26 2.71
C GLY A 151 22.09 14.58 4.03
N VAL A 152 21.04 15.11 4.67
CA VAL A 152 20.52 14.56 5.93
C VAL A 152 20.08 13.11 5.75
N GLN A 153 20.70 12.22 6.51
CA GLN A 153 20.41 10.78 6.50
C GLN A 153 19.18 10.44 7.33
N LEU A 154 18.61 9.25 7.16
CA LEU A 154 17.32 8.89 7.76
C LEU A 154 17.36 8.90 9.29
N SER A 155 18.41 8.30 9.88
CA SER A 155 18.63 8.27 11.33
C SER A 155 18.77 9.68 11.91
N GLU A 156 19.54 10.52 11.23
CA GLU A 156 19.76 11.91 11.59
C GLU A 156 18.46 12.73 11.47
N ALA A 157 17.69 12.54 10.41
CA ALA A 157 16.41 13.22 10.18
C ALA A 157 15.40 12.91 11.30
N ILE A 158 15.34 11.66 11.76
CA ILE A 158 14.50 11.24 12.88
C ILE A 158 15.01 11.88 14.20
N GLN A 159 16.32 11.79 14.46
CA GLN A 159 16.93 12.35 15.68
C GLN A 159 16.70 13.86 15.79
N LYS A 160 16.83 14.59 14.67
CA LYS A 160 16.61 16.04 14.57
C LYS A 160 15.13 16.42 14.46
N LYS A 161 14.20 15.46 14.53
CA LYS A 161 12.75 15.66 14.37
C LYS A 161 12.37 16.36 13.06
N ILE A 162 13.19 16.20 12.03
CA ILE A 162 12.87 16.63 10.65
C ILE A 162 11.82 15.68 10.07
N LEU A 163 11.95 14.39 10.37
CA LEU A 163 10.97 13.35 10.04
C LEU A 163 10.38 12.75 11.32
N PRO A 164 9.11 12.32 11.31
CA PRO A 164 8.54 11.58 12.43
C PRO A 164 9.20 10.20 12.58
N THR A 165 9.18 9.65 13.78
CA THR A 165 9.51 8.23 14.00
C THR A 165 8.45 7.34 13.36
N PHE A 166 8.85 6.20 12.82
CA PHE A 166 7.95 5.22 12.21
C PHE A 166 8.40 3.80 12.53
N GLU A 167 7.48 2.84 12.37
CA GLU A 167 7.78 1.42 12.43
C GLU A 167 8.15 0.94 11.02
N TYR A 168 9.34 0.34 10.87
CA TYR A 168 9.76 -0.19 9.59
C TYR A 168 9.10 -1.55 9.36
N VAL A 169 8.19 -1.62 8.38
CA VAL A 169 7.54 -2.87 7.97
C VAL A 169 8.12 -3.30 6.63
N THR A 170 8.91 -4.36 6.62
CA THR A 170 9.44 -4.97 5.40
C THR A 170 8.59 -6.16 5.01
N ALA A 171 8.23 -6.25 3.73
CA ALA A 171 7.55 -7.42 3.17
C ALA A 171 8.35 -7.91 1.95
N LEU A 172 8.53 -9.22 1.87
CA LEU A 172 9.13 -9.88 0.71
C LEU A 172 8.00 -10.32 -0.23
N TYR A 173 8.11 -9.93 -1.48
CA TYR A 173 7.18 -10.29 -2.56
C TYR A 173 7.91 -11.14 -3.59
N ASP A 174 7.21 -12.10 -4.20
CA ASP A 174 7.71 -12.99 -5.25
C ASP A 174 9.04 -13.68 -4.93
N LEU A 175 9.06 -14.44 -3.82
CA LEU A 175 10.10 -15.45 -3.62
C LEU A 175 9.95 -16.49 -4.74
N PRO A 176 10.95 -16.68 -5.62
CA PRO A 176 10.88 -17.73 -6.63
C PRO A 176 10.72 -19.07 -5.91
N GLU A 177 9.81 -19.92 -6.38
CA GLU A 177 9.76 -21.33 -5.99
C GLU A 177 11.02 -22.03 -6.52
N SER A 178 12.17 -21.81 -5.89
CA SER A 178 13.41 -22.50 -6.23
C SER A 178 13.96 -23.24 -5.01
N LYS A 179 14.33 -24.50 -5.28
CA LYS A 179 14.85 -25.47 -4.33
C LYS A 179 16.15 -24.93 -3.73
N GLY A 180 16.15 -24.67 -2.43
CA GLY A 180 17.35 -24.31 -1.67
C GLY A 180 17.33 -22.85 -1.26
N ASN A 181 16.74 -22.59 -0.10
CA ASN A 181 16.59 -21.28 0.56
C ASN A 181 17.91 -20.49 0.81
N ASN A 182 19.07 -20.90 0.31
CA ASN A 182 20.36 -20.43 0.81
C ASN A 182 21.02 -19.33 -0.03
N GLU A 183 21.07 -19.41 -1.36
CA GLU A 183 21.83 -18.43 -2.16
C GLU A 183 21.15 -17.05 -2.28
N LEU A 184 19.84 -17.04 -2.57
CA LEU A 184 19.07 -15.78 -2.67
C LEU A 184 18.95 -15.07 -1.33
N THR A 185 18.90 -15.80 -0.21
CA THR A 185 18.84 -15.18 1.12
C THR A 185 20.19 -14.57 1.51
N GLU A 186 21.31 -15.22 1.20
CA GLU A 186 22.67 -14.67 1.44
C GLU A 186 22.93 -13.40 0.63
N ASN A 187 22.60 -13.39 -0.67
CA ASN A 187 22.87 -12.26 -1.56
C ASN A 187 22.04 -11.00 -1.21
N LEU A 188 20.84 -11.19 -0.65
CA LEU A 188 19.95 -10.10 -0.25
C LEU A 188 20.24 -9.55 1.15
N GLY A 189 21.22 -10.11 1.87
CA GLY A 189 21.45 -9.80 3.29
C GLY A 189 20.25 -10.18 4.20
N LEU A 190 19.35 -11.01 3.69
CA LEU A 190 18.12 -11.48 4.33
C LEU A 190 18.27 -12.87 4.96
N ALA A 191 19.37 -13.57 4.64
CA ALA A 191 19.91 -14.61 5.49
C ALA A 191 20.11 -13.91 6.82
N GLY A 192 19.13 -14.13 7.71
CA GLY A 192 18.90 -13.24 8.82
C GLY A 192 20.23 -12.88 9.43
N ILE A 193 20.41 -11.63 9.84
CA ILE A 193 21.38 -11.31 10.86
C ILE A 193 21.02 -12.25 12.02
N ARG A 194 21.58 -13.47 12.00
CA ARG A 194 21.92 -14.23 13.17
C ARG A 194 22.94 -13.30 13.77
N ARG A 195 22.45 -12.29 14.50
CA ARG A 195 23.25 -11.66 15.53
C ARG A 195 23.74 -12.87 16.27
N LYS A 196 25.02 -13.20 16.13
CA LYS A 196 25.63 -14.20 17.00
C LYS A 196 25.33 -13.66 18.38
N TYR A 197 24.36 -14.28 19.05
CA TYR A 197 24.03 -13.93 20.40
C TYR A 197 25.34 -14.05 21.17
N SER A 198 25.68 -13.05 21.97
CA SER A 198 26.84 -13.18 22.86
C SER A 198 26.66 -14.46 23.68
N GLU A 199 27.74 -15.16 23.95
CA GLU A 199 27.67 -16.37 24.78
C GLU A 199 27.08 -16.04 26.16
N GLU A 200 27.36 -14.84 26.68
CA GLU A 200 26.74 -14.31 27.90
C GLU A 200 25.20 -14.22 27.82
N PHE A 201 24.64 -13.74 26.70
CA PHE A 201 23.19 -13.67 26.52
C PHE A 201 22.55 -15.06 26.46
N LYS A 202 23.21 -16.02 25.80
CA LYS A 202 22.73 -17.41 25.75
C LYS A 202 22.76 -18.05 27.13
N ASP A 203 23.81 -17.82 27.90
CA ASP A 203 23.95 -18.39 29.24
C ASP A 203 22.96 -17.78 30.23
N ASP A 204 22.67 -16.48 30.11
CA ASP A 204 21.59 -15.84 30.88
C ASP A 204 20.21 -16.41 30.50
N ILE A 205 19.94 -16.65 29.22
CA ILE A 205 18.69 -17.32 28.81
C ILE A 205 18.61 -18.73 29.44
N LYS A 206 19.67 -19.55 29.34
CA LYS A 206 19.67 -20.89 29.97
C LYS A 206 19.44 -20.82 31.47
N LYS A 207 20.04 -19.83 32.14
CA LYS A 207 20.01 -19.68 33.58
C LYS A 207 18.66 -19.19 34.09
N TYR A 208 18.11 -18.13 33.48
CA TYR A 208 16.97 -17.42 34.03
C TYR A 208 15.64 -17.76 33.35
N TYR A 209 15.61 -18.14 32.07
CA TYR A 209 14.36 -18.24 31.30
C TYR A 209 13.31 -19.19 31.91
N CYS A 210 13.75 -20.30 32.51
CA CYS A 210 12.87 -21.30 33.14
C CYS A 210 12.49 -20.97 34.61
N GLN A 211 12.96 -19.84 35.16
CA GLN A 211 12.66 -19.43 36.53
C GLN A 211 11.40 -18.56 36.59
N LYS A 212 10.74 -18.54 37.76
CA LYS A 212 9.62 -17.62 38.03
C LYS A 212 10.12 -16.18 37.89
N ASN A 213 9.46 -15.36 37.07
CA ASN A 213 9.87 -14.00 36.67
C ASN A 213 11.20 -13.92 35.89
N GLY A 214 11.70 -15.04 35.38
CA GLY A 214 12.97 -15.12 34.66
C GLY A 214 13.03 -14.29 33.39
N ILE A 215 11.92 -14.22 32.65
CA ILE A 215 11.81 -13.38 31.44
C ILE A 215 11.95 -11.89 31.78
N ASP A 216 11.41 -11.42 32.91
CA ASP A 216 11.53 -10.01 33.33
C ASP A 216 12.97 -9.64 33.69
N LEU A 217 13.70 -10.55 34.34
CA LEU A 217 15.13 -10.38 34.62
C LEU A 217 15.96 -10.29 33.33
N ILE A 218 15.66 -11.13 32.34
CA ILE A 218 16.33 -11.09 31.02
C ILE A 218 16.00 -9.77 30.30
N LEU A 219 14.76 -9.28 30.36
CA LEU A 219 14.38 -8.01 29.74
C LEU A 219 15.03 -6.79 30.40
N GLN A 220 15.19 -6.82 31.72
CA GLN A 220 15.89 -5.75 32.44
C GLN A 220 17.37 -5.67 32.04
N LYS A 221 18.02 -6.84 31.88
CA LYS A 221 19.42 -6.92 31.45
C LYS A 221 19.58 -6.65 29.94
N TYR A 222 18.57 -6.95 29.13
CA TYR A 222 18.58 -6.84 27.67
C TYR A 222 17.35 -6.09 27.12
N PRO A 223 17.23 -4.77 27.35
CA PRO A 223 16.02 -3.99 27.05
C PRO A 223 15.72 -3.84 25.54
N GLY A 224 16.68 -4.16 24.68
CA GLY A 224 16.50 -4.19 23.22
C GLY A 224 15.77 -5.42 22.68
N TYR A 225 15.39 -6.37 23.54
CA TYR A 225 14.66 -7.58 23.17
C TYR A 225 13.21 -7.52 23.64
N THR A 226 12.32 -8.12 22.87
CA THR A 226 10.92 -8.29 23.26
C THR A 226 10.72 -9.64 23.98
N ARG A 227 9.67 -9.74 24.80
CA ARG A 227 9.23 -11.01 25.42
C ARG A 227 9.15 -12.15 24.39
N ALA A 228 8.45 -11.92 23.29
CA ALA A 228 8.30 -12.89 22.19
C ALA A 228 9.64 -13.24 21.53
N GLY A 229 10.54 -12.26 21.39
CA GLY A 229 11.89 -12.47 20.87
C GLY A 229 12.70 -13.44 21.75
N ILE A 230 12.72 -13.20 23.06
CA ILE A 230 13.40 -14.07 24.05
C ILE A 230 12.79 -15.47 24.04
N THR A 231 11.46 -15.60 24.04
CA THR A 231 10.76 -16.89 23.97
C THR A 231 11.12 -17.68 22.72
N ASN A 232 11.17 -17.04 21.55
CA ASN A 232 11.55 -17.70 20.31
C ASN A 232 13.02 -18.14 20.27
N ILE A 233 13.91 -17.43 20.99
CA ILE A 233 15.32 -17.81 21.12
C ILE A 233 15.45 -19.00 22.06
N ALA A 234 14.79 -18.94 23.22
CA ALA A 234 14.76 -20.02 24.18
C ALA A 234 14.18 -21.31 23.58
N ASN A 235 13.05 -21.24 22.86
CA ASN A 235 12.46 -22.38 22.16
C ASN A 235 13.44 -22.99 21.14
N ARG A 236 14.19 -22.17 20.39
CA ARG A 236 15.24 -22.63 19.46
C ARG A 236 16.44 -23.26 20.17
N MET A 237 16.70 -22.86 21.42
CA MET A 237 17.68 -23.48 22.31
C MET A 237 17.14 -24.73 23.03
N GLY A 238 15.92 -25.18 22.72
CA GLY A 238 15.27 -26.33 23.37
C GLY A 238 14.71 -26.02 24.76
N LEU A 239 14.69 -24.75 25.17
CA LEU A 239 14.16 -24.30 26.45
C LEU A 239 12.68 -23.95 26.28
N THR A 240 11.79 -24.82 26.74
CA THR A 240 10.35 -24.54 26.76
C THR A 240 9.96 -23.97 28.12
N PHE A 241 9.42 -22.74 28.14
CA PHE A 241 8.80 -22.18 29.34
C PHE A 241 7.43 -22.85 29.51
N ARG A 242 7.35 -23.82 30.43
CA ARG A 242 6.07 -24.44 30.81
C ARG A 242 5.52 -23.75 32.05
N ASP A 243 5.00 -22.54 31.88
CA ASP A 243 4.14 -21.92 32.89
C ASP A 243 2.77 -22.59 32.96
N SER A 244 2.44 -23.45 31.98
CA SER A 244 1.26 -24.29 32.10
C SER A 244 1.55 -25.37 33.14
N GLN A 245 0.97 -25.20 34.32
CA GLN A 245 0.73 -26.31 35.24
C GLN A 245 0.25 -27.53 34.44
N PRO A 246 0.72 -28.76 34.72
CA PRO A 246 0.15 -29.95 34.11
C PRO A 246 -1.39 -29.95 34.26
N TRP A 247 -2.10 -30.47 33.26
CA TRP A 247 -3.55 -30.66 33.39
C TRP A 247 -3.82 -31.80 34.38
N THR A 248 -4.68 -31.57 35.37
CA THR A 248 -5.08 -32.62 36.32
C THR A 248 -6.18 -33.50 35.73
N ALA A 249 -6.37 -34.68 36.33
CA ALA A 249 -7.46 -35.57 35.95
C ALA A 249 -8.84 -34.93 36.22
N GLU A 250 -8.98 -34.11 37.28
CA GLU A 250 -10.25 -33.40 37.53
C GLU A 250 -10.51 -32.33 36.47
N GLU A 251 -9.48 -31.60 36.03
CA GLU A 251 -9.63 -30.59 34.98
C GLU A 251 -10.00 -31.22 33.63
N ASP A 252 -9.44 -32.38 33.30
CA ASP A 252 -9.80 -33.14 32.10
C ASP A 252 -11.27 -33.59 32.14
N GLU A 253 -11.71 -34.10 33.29
CA GLU A 253 -13.09 -34.55 33.49
C GLU A 253 -14.06 -33.37 33.42
N LEU A 254 -13.71 -32.25 34.06
CA LEU A 254 -14.48 -31.01 34.00
C LEU A 254 -14.55 -30.45 32.57
N LEU A 255 -13.46 -30.57 31.79
CA LEU A 255 -13.42 -30.13 30.40
C LEU A 255 -14.27 -31.04 29.48
N LYS A 256 -14.34 -32.35 29.75
CA LYS A 256 -15.24 -33.29 29.07
C LYS A 256 -16.71 -32.99 29.37
N GLN A 257 -17.05 -32.75 30.62
CA GLN A 257 -18.42 -32.41 31.05
C GLN A 257 -18.92 -31.09 30.44
N ASN A 258 -18.00 -30.16 30.20
CA ASN A 258 -18.28 -28.84 29.62
C ASN A 258 -17.89 -28.74 28.14
N ALA A 259 -17.81 -29.86 27.43
CA ALA A 259 -17.33 -29.94 26.04
C ALA A 259 -18.07 -29.02 25.05
N SER A 260 -19.37 -28.80 25.27
CA SER A 260 -20.26 -28.00 24.42
C SER A 260 -20.18 -26.49 24.66
N LEU A 261 -19.59 -26.04 25.78
CA LEU A 261 -19.50 -24.62 26.11
C LEU A 261 -18.53 -23.88 25.19
N SER A 262 -18.79 -22.59 25.01
CA SER A 262 -17.90 -21.70 24.27
C SER A 262 -16.57 -21.51 25.01
N ILE A 263 -15.51 -21.16 24.27
CA ILE A 263 -14.20 -20.87 24.88
C ILE A 263 -14.28 -19.76 25.94
N SER A 264 -15.16 -18.78 25.76
CA SER A 264 -15.33 -17.69 26.73
C SER A 264 -15.99 -18.14 28.03
N GLU A 265 -16.87 -19.13 27.98
CA GLU A 265 -17.49 -19.73 29.18
C GLU A 265 -16.51 -20.69 29.86
N LEU A 266 -15.74 -21.46 29.09
CA LEU A 266 -14.69 -22.32 29.61
C LEU A 266 -13.60 -21.52 30.34
N LEU A 267 -13.27 -20.30 29.89
CA LEU A 267 -12.33 -19.43 30.61
C LEU A 267 -12.84 -18.97 31.99
N LYS A 268 -14.16 -18.97 32.22
CA LYS A 268 -14.72 -18.69 33.56
C LYS A 268 -14.55 -19.89 34.50
N ILE A 269 -14.58 -21.10 33.94
CA ILE A 269 -14.41 -22.37 34.66
C ILE A 269 -12.92 -22.66 34.91
N PHE A 270 -12.06 -22.24 33.98
CA PHE A 270 -10.61 -22.42 34.02
C PHE A 270 -9.88 -21.06 34.01
N PRO A 271 -9.98 -20.24 35.07
CA PRO A 271 -9.45 -18.87 35.10
C PRO A 271 -7.92 -18.81 34.98
N ASP A 272 -7.24 -19.86 35.45
CA ASP A 272 -5.77 -19.97 35.39
C ASP A 272 -5.27 -20.59 34.07
N ARG A 273 -6.18 -20.93 33.15
CA ARG A 273 -5.84 -21.51 31.85
C ARG A 273 -5.98 -20.48 30.73
N THR A 274 -5.11 -20.59 29.74
CA THR A 274 -5.19 -19.75 28.55
C THR A 274 -6.16 -20.35 27.52
N LYS A 275 -6.71 -19.49 26.66
CA LYS A 275 -7.51 -19.90 25.49
C LYS A 275 -6.81 -20.97 24.64
N ALA A 276 -5.50 -20.80 24.41
CA ALA A 276 -4.70 -21.76 23.66
C ALA A 276 -4.54 -23.09 24.41
N GLY A 277 -4.34 -23.05 25.73
CA GLY A 277 -4.25 -24.25 26.58
C GLY A 277 -5.53 -25.08 26.55
N ILE A 278 -6.70 -24.43 26.74
CA ILE A 278 -8.00 -25.10 26.70
C ILE A 278 -8.25 -25.72 25.31
N THR A 279 -7.98 -24.96 24.24
CA THR A 279 -8.19 -25.43 22.86
C THR A 279 -7.30 -26.63 22.53
N GLY A 280 -6.01 -26.57 22.90
CA GLY A 280 -5.08 -27.68 22.72
C GLY A 280 -5.45 -28.90 23.55
N ARG A 281 -5.94 -28.72 24.78
CA ARG A 281 -6.37 -29.85 25.62
C ARG A 281 -7.64 -30.51 25.10
N LYS A 282 -8.62 -29.75 24.62
CA LYS A 282 -9.82 -30.32 23.96
C LYS A 282 -9.45 -31.19 22.76
N HIS A 283 -8.43 -30.80 22.00
CA HIS A 283 -7.91 -31.61 20.90
C HIS A 283 -7.27 -32.91 21.40
N ASN A 284 -6.40 -32.83 22.42
CA ASN A 284 -5.73 -34.01 22.98
C ASN A 284 -6.68 -35.01 23.65
N LEU A 285 -7.79 -34.52 24.22
CA LEU A 285 -8.86 -35.35 24.79
C LEU A 285 -9.87 -35.85 23.76
N GLY A 286 -9.69 -35.54 22.47
CA GLY A 286 -10.60 -35.96 21.39
C GLY A 286 -11.98 -35.28 21.43
N ILE A 287 -12.14 -34.21 22.20
CA ILE A 287 -13.41 -33.49 22.37
C ILE A 287 -13.79 -32.73 21.09
N THR A 288 -12.81 -32.16 20.38
CA THR A 288 -13.04 -31.51 19.09
C THR A 288 -12.71 -32.48 17.97
N ASN A 289 -13.74 -33.00 17.32
CA ASN A 289 -13.58 -33.76 16.10
C ASN A 289 -13.35 -32.78 14.94
N ARG A 290 -12.10 -32.64 14.46
CA ARG A 290 -11.85 -32.09 13.13
C ARG A 290 -12.02 -33.23 12.12
N SER A 291 -13.22 -33.79 11.99
CA SER A 291 -13.54 -34.51 10.77
C SER A 291 -13.61 -33.46 9.67
N MET A 292 -12.53 -33.34 8.89
CA MET A 292 -12.50 -32.47 7.74
C MET A 292 -13.44 -33.10 6.72
N HIS A 293 -14.64 -32.54 6.52
CA HIS A 293 -15.59 -33.05 5.52
C HIS A 293 -14.88 -33.16 4.18
N THR A 294 -14.79 -34.38 3.67
CA THR A 294 -14.11 -34.69 2.43
C THR A 294 -15.16 -34.70 1.33
N TRP A 295 -15.10 -33.70 0.46
CA TRP A 295 -16.07 -33.51 -0.61
C TRP A 295 -15.96 -34.61 -1.67
N THR A 296 -17.07 -35.30 -1.95
CA THR A 296 -17.13 -36.29 -3.03
C THR A 296 -17.39 -35.62 -4.38
N GLU A 297 -17.19 -36.35 -5.49
CA GLU A 297 -17.47 -35.84 -6.83
C GLU A 297 -18.96 -35.51 -7.03
N GLU A 298 -19.85 -36.31 -6.44
CA GLU A 298 -21.29 -36.09 -6.46
C GLU A 298 -21.66 -34.80 -5.71
N GLU A 299 -21.10 -34.58 -4.53
CA GLU A 299 -21.34 -33.36 -3.74
C GLU A 299 -20.83 -32.11 -4.47
N ILE A 300 -19.68 -32.21 -5.13
CA ILE A 300 -19.13 -31.14 -5.97
C ILE A 300 -20.06 -30.90 -7.17
N SER A 301 -20.60 -31.95 -7.78
CA SER A 301 -21.57 -31.85 -8.89
C SER A 301 -22.85 -31.13 -8.44
N ILE A 302 -23.37 -31.44 -7.26
CA ILE A 302 -24.52 -30.74 -6.65
C ILE A 302 -24.19 -29.25 -6.45
N LEU A 303 -23.00 -28.92 -5.94
CA LEU A 303 -22.58 -27.51 -5.80
C LEU A 303 -22.50 -26.78 -7.15
N LYS A 304 -22.03 -27.46 -8.21
CA LYS A 304 -21.93 -26.88 -9.56
C LYS A 304 -23.31 -26.65 -10.18
N ALA A 305 -24.20 -27.65 -10.08
CA ALA A 305 -25.56 -27.57 -10.61
C ALA A 305 -26.42 -26.49 -9.92
N ASN A 306 -26.09 -26.16 -8.67
CA ASN A 306 -26.84 -25.20 -7.85
C ASN A 306 -26.05 -23.90 -7.59
N ALA A 307 -25.18 -23.49 -8.52
CA ALA A 307 -24.33 -22.31 -8.36
C ALA A 307 -25.12 -21.00 -8.12
N ASP A 308 -26.38 -20.94 -8.56
CA ASP A 308 -27.29 -19.80 -8.39
C ASP A 308 -27.87 -19.64 -6.98
N LEU A 309 -27.87 -20.71 -6.17
CA LEU A 309 -28.42 -20.66 -4.82
C LEU A 309 -27.45 -20.02 -3.82
N THR A 310 -28.02 -19.40 -2.79
CA THR A 310 -27.25 -18.91 -1.64
C THR A 310 -26.67 -20.08 -0.85
N SER A 311 -25.58 -19.85 -0.12
CA SER A 311 -24.99 -20.90 0.72
C SER A 311 -25.92 -21.37 1.83
N GLU A 312 -26.90 -20.55 2.23
CA GLU A 312 -27.95 -20.91 3.19
C GLU A 312 -28.97 -21.87 2.58
N GLU A 313 -29.41 -21.61 1.35
CA GLU A 313 -30.30 -22.50 0.60
C GLU A 313 -29.61 -23.81 0.25
N ILE A 314 -28.33 -23.76 -0.15
CA ILE A 314 -27.53 -24.96 -0.43
C ILE A 314 -27.38 -25.82 0.84
N ARG A 315 -27.09 -25.19 1.98
CA ARG A 315 -27.05 -25.89 3.27
C ARG A 315 -28.38 -26.56 3.58
N SER A 316 -29.46 -25.79 3.54
CA SER A 316 -30.78 -26.27 3.95
C SER A 316 -31.33 -27.38 3.05
N ARG A 317 -31.01 -27.35 1.75
CA ARG A 317 -31.53 -28.32 0.77
C ARG A 317 -30.67 -29.56 0.58
N PHE A 318 -29.34 -29.43 0.66
CA PHE A 318 -28.42 -30.49 0.23
C PHE A 318 -27.41 -30.91 1.30
N PHE A 319 -27.03 -30.02 2.22
CA PHE A 319 -25.96 -30.28 3.19
C PHE A 319 -26.33 -29.75 4.59
N PRO A 320 -27.42 -30.25 5.22
CA PRO A 320 -27.92 -29.70 6.49
C PRO A 320 -26.92 -29.85 7.64
N ASP A 321 -26.09 -30.89 7.58
CA ASP A 321 -25.09 -31.22 8.60
C ASP A 321 -23.78 -30.44 8.44
N LEU A 322 -23.61 -29.70 7.33
CA LEU A 322 -22.41 -28.91 7.07
C LEU A 322 -22.57 -27.46 7.50
N THR A 323 -21.49 -26.88 8.00
CA THR A 323 -21.47 -25.44 8.28
C THR A 323 -21.40 -24.65 6.97
N ILE A 324 -21.94 -23.43 6.99
CA ILE A 324 -21.84 -22.48 5.86
C ILE A 324 -20.37 -22.22 5.48
N SER A 325 -19.46 -22.28 6.45
CA SER A 325 -18.02 -22.12 6.23
C SER A 325 -17.43 -23.27 5.41
N ASN A 326 -17.86 -24.52 5.66
CA ASN A 326 -17.45 -25.68 4.86
C ASN A 326 -17.92 -25.52 3.40
N ILE A 327 -19.18 -25.16 3.20
CA ILE A 327 -19.79 -24.95 1.87
C ILE A 327 -19.09 -23.83 1.10
N ASN A 328 -18.86 -22.67 1.73
CA ASN A 328 -18.16 -21.54 1.09
C ASN A 328 -16.70 -21.86 0.74
N SER A 329 -16.04 -22.69 1.56
CA SER A 329 -14.67 -23.11 1.28
C SER A 329 -14.61 -24.08 0.11
N ALA A 330 -15.58 -24.99 0.00
CA ALA A 330 -15.70 -25.90 -1.14
C ALA A 330 -16.03 -25.18 -2.44
N ARG A 331 -17.01 -24.26 -2.44
CA ARG A 331 -17.37 -23.44 -3.62
C ARG A 331 -16.18 -22.63 -4.15
N ARG A 332 -15.27 -22.18 -3.26
CA ARG A 332 -14.03 -21.50 -3.66
C ARG A 332 -12.99 -22.47 -4.21
N LYS A 333 -12.78 -23.61 -3.54
CA LYS A 333 -11.76 -24.60 -3.89
C LYS A 333 -12.04 -25.29 -5.23
N TYR A 334 -13.30 -25.60 -5.52
CA TYR A 334 -13.72 -26.34 -6.72
C TYR A 334 -14.40 -25.46 -7.78
N ASP A 335 -14.32 -24.13 -7.61
CA ASP A 335 -14.87 -23.10 -8.49
C ASP A 335 -16.38 -23.24 -8.82
N CYS A 336 -17.18 -23.69 -7.86
CA CYS A 336 -18.64 -23.82 -8.00
C CYS A 336 -19.37 -22.47 -7.77
N ARG A 337 -18.83 -21.38 -8.31
CA ARG A 337 -19.39 -20.03 -8.19
C ARG A 337 -20.28 -19.73 -9.38
N LYS A 338 -21.34 -18.94 -9.15
CA LYS A 338 -22.21 -18.43 -10.22
C LYS A 338 -21.36 -17.75 -11.29
N ASP A 339 -21.55 -18.13 -12.55
CA ASP A 339 -20.93 -17.44 -13.67
C ASP A 339 -21.38 -15.97 -13.67
N ARG A 340 -20.41 -15.07 -13.60
CA ARG A 340 -20.64 -13.63 -13.55
C ARG A 340 -20.64 -13.00 -14.94
N ASN A 341 -20.42 -13.79 -15.98
CA ASN A 341 -20.45 -13.35 -17.36
C ASN A 341 -21.90 -13.22 -17.82
N TRP A 342 -22.32 -11.97 -17.99
CA TRP A 342 -23.61 -11.69 -18.61
C TRP A 342 -23.58 -12.12 -20.08
N LYS A 343 -24.71 -12.67 -20.57
CA LYS A 343 -24.86 -12.95 -21.99
C LYS A 343 -24.78 -11.65 -22.81
N PRO A 344 -24.32 -11.69 -24.07
CA PRO A 344 -24.18 -10.49 -24.91
C PRO A 344 -25.43 -9.61 -24.96
N GLU A 345 -26.62 -10.21 -25.07
CA GLU A 345 -27.90 -9.51 -25.17
C GLU A 345 -28.22 -8.71 -23.90
N LYS A 346 -27.86 -9.28 -22.74
CA LYS A 346 -28.00 -8.62 -21.44
C LYS A 346 -27.02 -7.45 -21.30
N ILE A 347 -25.82 -7.58 -21.82
CA ILE A 347 -24.82 -6.50 -21.84
C ILE A 347 -25.31 -5.35 -22.74
N GLU A 348 -25.80 -5.66 -23.93
CA GLU A 348 -26.34 -4.67 -24.87
C GLU A 348 -27.52 -3.89 -24.25
N ARG A 349 -28.49 -4.61 -23.68
CA ARG A 349 -29.64 -3.99 -22.98
C ARG A 349 -29.18 -3.11 -21.83
N PHE A 350 -28.28 -3.60 -20.99
CA PHE A 350 -27.71 -2.82 -19.89
C PHE A 350 -27.02 -1.55 -20.40
N CYS A 351 -26.17 -1.66 -21.43
CA CYS A 351 -25.43 -0.53 -21.97
C CYS A 351 -26.38 0.52 -22.57
N ALA A 352 -27.42 0.10 -23.29
CA ALA A 352 -28.43 0.99 -23.86
C ALA A 352 -29.20 1.76 -22.77
N LEU A 353 -29.62 1.07 -21.71
CA LEU A 353 -30.32 1.68 -20.58
C LEU A 353 -29.42 2.63 -19.79
N TYR A 354 -28.20 2.20 -19.46
CA TYR A 354 -27.25 3.00 -18.69
C TYR A 354 -26.81 4.24 -19.46
N SER A 355 -26.61 4.13 -20.77
CA SER A 355 -26.30 5.28 -21.63
C SER A 355 -27.43 6.30 -21.64
N LYS A 356 -28.71 5.88 -21.62
CA LYS A 356 -29.85 6.81 -21.65
C LYS A 356 -30.10 7.55 -20.34
N GLY A 357 -29.89 6.93 -19.18
CA GLY A 357 -30.26 7.55 -17.90
C GLY A 357 -29.52 7.04 -16.67
N GLY A 358 -28.32 6.48 -16.88
CA GLY A 358 -27.46 5.96 -15.84
C GLY A 358 -28.12 4.85 -15.01
N TRP A 359 -27.71 4.75 -13.74
CA TRP A 359 -28.18 3.69 -12.85
C TRP A 359 -29.70 3.69 -12.61
N ASN A 360 -30.35 4.86 -12.70
CA ASN A 360 -31.79 5.00 -12.50
C ASN A 360 -32.59 4.37 -13.63
N ALA A 361 -32.13 4.54 -14.88
CA ALA A 361 -32.77 3.93 -16.04
C ALA A 361 -32.63 2.40 -16.01
N VAL A 362 -31.44 1.90 -15.66
CA VAL A 362 -31.20 0.45 -15.50
C VAL A 362 -32.10 -0.14 -14.40
N LYS A 363 -32.23 0.55 -13.27
CA LYS A 363 -32.99 0.02 -12.12
C LYS A 363 -34.50 -0.08 -12.36
N LYS A 364 -35.04 0.67 -13.32
CA LYS A 364 -36.46 0.60 -13.71
C LYS A 364 -36.77 -0.59 -14.62
N ASP A 365 -35.74 -1.20 -15.22
CA ASP A 365 -35.94 -2.37 -16.07
C ASP A 365 -36.10 -3.63 -15.20
N PRO A 366 -37.13 -4.47 -15.44
CA PRO A 366 -37.39 -5.68 -14.66
C PRO A 366 -36.21 -6.65 -14.60
N GLU A 367 -35.32 -6.64 -15.60
CA GLU A 367 -34.18 -7.56 -15.66
C GLU A 367 -33.03 -7.18 -14.70
N PHE A 368 -33.02 -5.93 -14.20
CA PHE A 368 -31.97 -5.40 -13.34
C PHE A 368 -32.51 -4.78 -12.03
N SER A 369 -33.80 -4.92 -11.74
CA SER A 369 -34.48 -4.34 -10.57
C SER A 369 -33.86 -4.78 -9.23
N ASP A 370 -33.45 -6.05 -9.14
CA ASP A 370 -32.83 -6.65 -7.96
C ASP A 370 -31.38 -6.19 -7.72
N MET A 371 -30.78 -5.47 -8.68
CA MET A 371 -29.42 -4.99 -8.52
C MET A 371 -29.33 -3.78 -7.58
N SER A 372 -28.32 -3.80 -6.72
CA SER A 372 -27.95 -2.61 -5.94
C SER A 372 -27.33 -1.54 -6.83
N LYS A 373 -27.47 -0.26 -6.44
CA LYS A 373 -26.84 0.88 -7.15
C LYS A 373 -25.32 0.68 -7.33
N LYS A 374 -24.64 0.13 -6.33
CA LYS A 374 -23.20 -0.15 -6.37
C LYS A 374 -22.88 -1.26 -7.40
N ALA A 375 -23.71 -2.29 -7.49
CA ALA A 375 -23.55 -3.35 -8.48
C ALA A 375 -23.77 -2.83 -9.91
N ILE A 376 -24.77 -1.97 -10.12
CA ILE A 376 -25.04 -1.33 -11.41
C ILE A 376 -23.86 -0.45 -11.85
N ASN A 377 -23.36 0.42 -10.98
CA ASN A 377 -22.20 1.26 -11.30
C ASN A 377 -20.92 0.43 -11.53
N GLY A 378 -20.72 -0.64 -10.77
CA GLY A 378 -19.61 -1.57 -10.97
C GLY A 378 -19.69 -2.31 -12.32
N ALA A 379 -20.90 -2.67 -12.77
CA ALA A 379 -21.13 -3.24 -14.09
C ALA A 379 -20.87 -2.21 -15.19
N ALA A 380 -21.28 -0.95 -15.00
CA ALA A 380 -21.01 0.13 -15.96
C ALA A 380 -19.52 0.37 -16.18
N HIS A 381 -18.72 0.35 -15.11
CA HIS A 381 -17.26 0.41 -15.21
C HIS A 381 -16.68 -0.83 -15.90
N ARG A 382 -17.22 -2.02 -15.63
CA ARG A 382 -16.75 -3.28 -16.24
C ARG A 382 -16.98 -3.30 -17.76
N TYR A 383 -18.10 -2.77 -18.22
CA TYR A 383 -18.47 -2.72 -19.63
C TYR A 383 -18.14 -1.38 -20.29
N ASN A 384 -17.41 -0.51 -19.61
CA ASN A 384 -16.97 0.80 -20.09
C ASN A 384 -18.10 1.69 -20.66
N VAL A 385 -19.29 1.66 -20.04
CA VAL A 385 -20.45 2.45 -20.47
C VAL A 385 -20.65 3.67 -19.57
N HIS A 386 -20.87 4.82 -20.20
CA HIS A 386 -21.07 6.11 -19.55
C HIS A 386 -22.48 6.60 -19.81
N SER A 387 -23.09 7.30 -18.84
CA SER A 387 -24.42 7.89 -19.04
C SER A 387 -24.30 9.16 -19.90
N ALA A 388 -25.11 9.25 -20.96
CA ALA A 388 -25.27 10.44 -21.80
C ALA A 388 -26.04 11.57 -21.09
N ALA A 389 -26.61 11.31 -19.92
CA ALA A 389 -27.06 12.34 -19.00
C ALA A 389 -25.84 13.14 -18.53
N SER A 390 -25.42 14.12 -19.34
CA SER A 390 -24.43 15.11 -18.96
C SER A 390 -25.04 15.95 -17.85
N HIS A 391 -24.46 15.92 -16.66
CA HIS A 391 -24.54 17.07 -15.78
C HIS A 391 -23.57 18.09 -16.37
N PRO A 392 -24.00 19.28 -16.85
CA PRO A 392 -23.07 20.28 -17.32
C PRO A 392 -22.05 20.55 -16.20
N THR A 393 -20.79 20.25 -16.50
CA THR A 393 -19.67 20.40 -15.56
C THR A 393 -19.23 21.85 -15.42
N THR A 394 -19.70 22.73 -16.31
CA THR A 394 -19.42 24.16 -16.34
C THR A 394 -20.63 24.96 -15.88
N TRP A 395 -20.42 25.77 -14.86
CA TRP A 395 -21.39 26.75 -14.37
C TRP A 395 -21.37 27.99 -15.24
N THR A 396 -22.51 28.40 -15.78
CA THR A 396 -22.63 29.69 -16.48
C THR A 396 -22.63 30.85 -15.48
N GLU A 397 -22.37 32.08 -15.93
CA GLU A 397 -22.45 33.24 -15.01
C GLU A 397 -23.89 33.49 -14.56
N GLU A 398 -24.89 33.24 -15.41
CA GLU A 398 -26.30 33.34 -15.05
C GLU A 398 -26.68 32.34 -13.94
N GLU A 399 -26.15 31.11 -14.00
CA GLU A 399 -26.35 30.11 -12.95
C GLU A 399 -25.68 30.53 -11.63
N LYS A 400 -24.49 31.15 -11.71
CA LYS A 400 -23.81 31.70 -10.53
C LYS A 400 -24.55 32.90 -9.95
N ASP A 401 -25.13 33.76 -10.78
CA ASP A 401 -25.94 34.91 -10.35
C ASP A 401 -27.18 34.45 -9.60
N ILE A 402 -27.86 33.40 -10.08
CA ILE A 402 -28.99 32.78 -9.35
C ILE A 402 -28.53 32.27 -7.97
N CYS A 403 -27.32 31.69 -7.87
CA CYS A 403 -26.74 31.31 -6.58
C CYS A 403 -26.39 32.53 -5.69
N ARG A 404 -25.86 33.62 -6.26
CA ARG A 404 -25.55 34.87 -5.54
C ARG A 404 -26.82 35.53 -4.99
N GLU A 405 -27.89 35.63 -5.80
CA GLU A 405 -29.20 36.11 -5.39
C GLU A 405 -29.76 35.32 -4.20
N TRP A 406 -29.70 33.99 -4.28
CA TRP A 406 -30.17 33.12 -3.21
C TRP A 406 -29.34 33.25 -1.92
N LEU A 407 -28.03 33.51 -2.05
CA LEU A 407 -27.13 33.76 -0.93
C LEU A 407 -27.37 35.13 -0.28
N ALA A 408 -27.77 36.15 -1.05
CA ALA A 408 -28.08 37.49 -0.57
C ALA A 408 -29.33 37.54 0.32
N ILE A 409 -30.24 36.56 0.21
CA ILE A 409 -31.39 36.43 1.11
C ILE A 409 -30.88 36.13 2.54
N PRO A 410 -31.34 36.86 3.57
CA PRO A 410 -31.02 36.58 4.97
C PRO A 410 -31.28 35.12 5.34
N GLU A 411 -30.40 34.51 6.14
CA GLU A 411 -30.45 33.07 6.41
C GLU A 411 -31.77 32.59 7.03
N LYS A 412 -32.45 33.45 7.79
CA LYS A 412 -33.76 33.17 8.41
C LYS A 412 -34.92 33.13 7.42
N GLU A 413 -34.78 33.77 6.26
CA GLU A 413 -35.83 33.92 5.23
C GLU A 413 -35.47 33.15 3.95
N ARG A 414 -34.33 32.46 3.96
CA ARG A 414 -33.79 31.82 2.76
C ARG A 414 -34.61 30.58 2.39
N PRO A 415 -35.14 30.50 1.15
CA PRO A 415 -35.90 29.34 0.73
C PRO A 415 -35.03 28.08 0.67
N PRO A 416 -35.60 26.88 0.87
CA PRO A 416 -34.82 25.65 0.91
C PRO A 416 -34.07 25.39 -0.41
N ARG A 417 -32.89 24.76 -0.36
CA ARG A 417 -32.06 24.51 -1.57
C ARG A 417 -32.78 23.72 -2.67
N ARG A 418 -33.77 22.90 -2.34
CA ARG A 418 -34.63 22.22 -3.32
C ARG A 418 -35.40 23.18 -4.24
N GLU A 419 -35.70 24.40 -3.79
CA GLU A 419 -36.35 25.43 -4.61
C GLU A 419 -35.35 26.13 -5.52
N LEU A 420 -34.12 26.35 -5.03
CA LEU A 420 -33.00 26.79 -5.85
C LEU A 420 -32.67 25.78 -6.96
N ALA A 421 -32.72 24.48 -6.64
CA ALA A 421 -32.51 23.40 -7.62
C ALA A 421 -33.56 23.38 -8.73
N LYS A 422 -34.76 23.92 -8.52
CA LYS A 422 -35.77 24.08 -9.60
C LYS A 422 -35.38 25.18 -10.58
N ARG A 423 -34.67 26.23 -10.13
CA ARG A 423 -34.17 27.33 -10.97
C ARG A 423 -32.89 26.97 -11.73
N ILE A 424 -32.16 25.96 -11.24
CA ILE A 424 -30.90 25.47 -11.83
C ILE A 424 -31.00 23.95 -12.04
N PRO A 425 -31.87 23.46 -12.96
CA PRO A 425 -32.18 22.03 -13.08
C PRO A 425 -31.01 21.19 -13.62
N ALA A 426 -29.99 21.84 -14.18
CA ALA A 426 -28.83 21.20 -14.78
C ALA A 426 -27.84 20.69 -13.71
N HIS A 427 -27.91 21.20 -12.48
CA HIS A 427 -26.99 20.89 -11.39
C HIS A 427 -27.70 20.14 -10.25
N SER A 428 -27.00 19.18 -9.63
CA SER A 428 -27.52 18.47 -8.46
C SER A 428 -27.56 19.36 -7.21
N GLU A 429 -28.40 19.04 -6.23
CA GLU A 429 -28.48 19.80 -4.96
C GLU A 429 -27.12 19.86 -4.23
N ASN A 430 -26.32 18.79 -4.31
CA ASN A 430 -24.95 18.78 -3.78
C ASN A 430 -24.00 19.68 -4.59
N GLY A 431 -24.12 19.68 -5.92
CA GLY A 431 -23.37 20.59 -6.79
C GLY A 431 -23.68 22.06 -6.50
N ILE A 432 -24.96 22.38 -6.31
CA ILE A 432 -25.43 23.72 -5.91
C ILE A 432 -24.90 24.10 -4.53
N LYS A 433 -24.93 23.17 -3.56
CA LYS A 433 -24.35 23.40 -2.23
C LYS A 433 -22.86 23.73 -2.30
N ASP A 434 -22.10 23.03 -3.13
CA ASP A 434 -20.68 23.26 -3.30
C ASP A 434 -20.39 24.58 -4.01
N MET A 435 -21.18 24.96 -5.03
CA MET A 435 -21.05 26.26 -5.69
C MET A 435 -21.39 27.43 -4.75
N CYS A 436 -22.50 27.34 -4.01
CA CYS A 436 -22.84 28.34 -3.01
C CYS A 436 -21.79 28.46 -1.89
N ARG A 437 -20.98 27.41 -1.64
CA ARG A 437 -19.84 27.50 -0.71
C ARG A 437 -18.69 28.28 -1.34
N ARG A 438 -18.38 28.05 -2.61
CA ARG A 438 -17.31 28.75 -3.35
C ARG A 438 -17.59 30.24 -3.48
N LEU A 439 -18.82 30.61 -3.84
CA LEU A 439 -19.27 32.00 -3.97
C LEU A 439 -19.35 32.78 -2.64
N LYS A 440 -19.19 32.12 -1.48
CA LYS A 440 -19.06 32.80 -0.17
C LYS A 440 -17.61 33.08 0.20
N THR A 441 -16.66 32.38 -0.44
CA THR A 441 -15.22 32.49 -0.18
C THR A 441 -14.50 33.40 -1.18
N ASP A 442 -15.12 33.63 -2.33
CA ASP A 442 -14.80 34.72 -3.26
C ASP A 442 -15.54 36.00 -2.82
#